data_AF-A0A4R9VDI0-F1
#
_entry.id   AF-A0A4R9VDI0-F1
#
_cell.length_a   1.000
_cell.length_b   1.000
_cell.length_c   1.000
_cell.angle_alpha   90.00
_cell.angle_beta   90.00
_cell.angle_gamma   90.00
#
_symmetry.space_group_name_H-M   'P 1'
#
loop_
_entity.id
_entity.type
_entity.pdbx_description
1 polymer ?
#
loop_
_entity_poly.entity_id
_entity_poly.type
_entity_poly.pdbx_seq_one_letter_code
_entity_poly.pdbx_strand_id
1 'polypeptide(L)'
;LKSSLGEREDIDFTVFDAPDVGGKKVFHAGSRHGRSFVEERADPNVNVFDVVVRHIADERAARRRVVIAGWTEGSLDRLGQILAEHHLGNLKQVETLAEAEQLEPGQAALAVLPLESGFE
;
A
#
# COMPACT_ATOMS: atom_id res chain seq x y z
N LEU A 1 -35.35 -32.39 -10.51
CA LEU A 1 -35.00 -30.94 -10.54
C LEU A 1 -33.62 -30.71 -9.90
N LYS A 2 -32.57 -31.28 -10.48
CA LYS A 2 -31.17 -31.00 -10.12
C LYS A 2 -30.40 -30.86 -11.43
N SER A 3 -29.55 -29.85 -11.50
CA SER A 3 -28.61 -29.53 -12.60
C SER A 3 -29.12 -28.58 -13.68
N SER A 4 -29.09 -27.27 -13.38
CA SER A 4 -29.13 -26.20 -14.39
C SER A 4 -28.04 -25.14 -14.18
N LEU A 5 -27.03 -25.45 -13.36
CA LEU A 5 -25.88 -24.58 -13.14
C LEU A 5 -24.69 -25.33 -13.71
N GLY A 6 -24.04 -24.79 -14.74
CA GLY A 6 -22.82 -25.36 -15.33
C GLY A 6 -21.67 -25.42 -14.32
N GLU A 7 -20.50 -25.88 -14.77
CA GLU A 7 -19.29 -25.81 -13.95
C GLU A 7 -19.06 -24.37 -13.48
N ARG A 8 -19.05 -24.18 -12.15
CA ARG A 8 -18.71 -22.91 -11.52
C ARG A 8 -17.24 -22.94 -11.14
N GLU A 9 -16.48 -21.99 -11.65
CA GLU A 9 -15.17 -21.71 -11.10
C GLU A 9 -15.35 -21.07 -9.71
N ASP A 10 -14.62 -21.60 -8.74
CA ASP A 10 -14.56 -21.08 -7.38
C ASP A 10 -13.13 -20.57 -7.14
N ILE A 11 -13.02 -19.36 -6.61
CA ILE A 11 -11.74 -18.68 -6.37
C ILE A 11 -11.69 -18.32 -4.90
N ASP A 12 -10.79 -19.01 -4.18
CA ASP A 12 -10.50 -18.73 -2.78
C ASP A 12 -9.38 -17.69 -2.69
N PHE A 13 -9.59 -16.64 -1.88
CA PHE A 13 -8.55 -15.70 -1.49
C PHE A 13 -8.05 -16.02 -0.09
N THR A 14 -6.73 -16.04 0.08
CA THR A 14 -6.08 -16.25 1.38
C THR A 14 -4.91 -15.29 1.54
N VAL A 15 -4.70 -14.83 2.77
CA VAL A 15 -3.53 -14.01 3.17
C VAL A 15 -2.32 -14.87 3.51
N PHE A 16 -2.48 -16.19 3.52
CA PHE A 16 -1.45 -17.16 3.87
C PHE A 16 -0.89 -17.83 2.62
N ASP A 17 0.41 -18.10 2.66
CA ASP A 17 1.04 -18.99 1.69
C ASP A 17 0.35 -20.35 1.69
N ALA A 18 -0.06 -20.80 0.51
CA ALA A 18 -0.65 -22.10 0.29
C ALA A 18 0.37 -22.99 -0.43
N PRO A 19 0.64 -24.21 0.07
CA PRO A 19 1.52 -25.13 -0.62
C PRO A 19 0.84 -25.64 -1.89
N ASP A 20 1.61 -25.81 -2.97
CA ASP A 20 1.14 -26.35 -4.24
C ASP A 20 0.98 -27.88 -4.15
N VAL A 21 -0.04 -28.31 -3.40
CA VAL A 21 -0.38 -29.72 -3.16
C VAL A 21 -1.83 -30.00 -3.56
N GLY A 22 -2.02 -30.26 -4.86
CA GLY A 22 -3.13 -31.04 -5.38
C GLY A 22 -4.42 -30.30 -5.72
N GLY A 23 -4.93 -30.54 -6.93
CA GLY A 23 -6.31 -30.27 -7.36
C GLY A 23 -6.68 -28.80 -7.64
N LYS A 24 -6.06 -27.84 -6.96
CA LYS A 24 -6.28 -26.40 -7.16
C LYS A 24 -5.02 -25.71 -7.65
N LYS A 25 -5.14 -24.80 -8.62
CA LYS A 25 -4.04 -23.93 -9.04
C LYS A 25 -3.86 -22.84 -7.99
N VAL A 26 -2.63 -22.68 -7.50
CA VAL A 26 -2.28 -21.64 -6.52
C VAL A 26 -1.50 -20.52 -7.24
N PHE A 27 -1.93 -19.27 -7.03
CA PHE A 27 -1.24 -18.08 -7.52
C PHE A 27 -0.86 -17.20 -6.33
N HIS A 28 0.45 -16.98 -6.13
CA HIS A 28 0.93 -16.05 -5.12
C HIS A 28 0.89 -14.62 -5.67
N ALA A 29 0.21 -13.71 -4.96
CA ALA A 29 0.03 -12.32 -5.40
C ALA A 29 1.32 -11.47 -5.32
N GLY A 30 2.37 -11.99 -4.69
CA GLY A 30 3.68 -11.35 -4.60
C GLY A 30 3.85 -10.38 -3.43
N SER A 31 2.78 -10.13 -2.67
CA SER A 31 2.77 -9.14 -1.59
C SER A 31 3.46 -9.61 -0.33
N ARG A 32 3.97 -8.64 0.44
CA ARG A 32 4.56 -8.80 1.78
C ARG A 32 4.04 -7.71 2.70
N HIS A 33 4.08 -7.98 4.01
CA HIS A 33 3.75 -6.95 4.99
C HIS A 33 4.72 -5.77 4.88
N GLY A 34 4.19 -4.55 4.88
CA GLY A 34 4.99 -3.34 4.80
C GLY A 34 5.81 -3.12 6.06
N ARG A 35 6.80 -2.22 5.98
CA ARG A 35 7.57 -1.84 7.16
C ARG A 35 6.67 -1.22 8.24
N SER A 36 6.81 -1.69 9.47
CA SER A 36 6.22 -1.07 10.66
C SER A 36 7.10 0.06 11.18
N PHE A 37 6.48 1.13 11.68
CA PHE A 37 7.13 2.27 12.33
C PHE A 37 6.75 2.40 13.82
N VAL A 38 6.31 1.28 14.43
CA VAL A 38 5.83 1.24 15.81
C VAL A 38 6.94 1.58 16.81
N GLU A 39 8.17 1.14 16.55
CA GLU A 39 9.32 1.40 17.42
C GLU A 39 9.66 2.90 17.44
N GLU A 40 9.75 3.53 16.27
CA GLU A 40 10.06 4.96 16.14
C GLU A 40 8.94 5.84 16.69
N ARG A 41 7.69 5.37 16.66
CA ARG A 41 6.57 6.08 17.30
C ARG A 41 6.61 5.99 18.82
N ALA A 42 7.19 4.94 19.39
CA ALA A 42 7.30 4.75 20.83
C ALA A 42 8.48 5.51 21.46
N ASP A 43 9.50 5.86 20.66
CA ASP A 43 10.66 6.62 21.13
C ASP A 43 10.41 8.14 21.09
N PRO A 44 10.37 8.84 22.24
CA PRO A 44 10.14 10.28 22.28
C PRO A 44 11.29 11.11 21.69
N ASN A 45 12.46 10.50 21.43
CA ASN A 45 13.62 11.18 20.85
C ASN A 45 13.64 11.09 19.31
N VAL A 46 12.72 10.33 18.71
CA VAL A 46 12.64 10.12 17.26
C VAL A 46 11.37 10.73 16.72
N ASN A 47 11.48 11.52 15.66
CA ASN A 47 10.31 11.95 14.91
C ASN A 47 9.95 10.87 13.88
N VAL A 48 8.83 10.17 14.11
CA VAL A 48 8.34 9.11 13.21
C VAL A 48 8.12 9.60 11.77
N PHE A 49 7.73 10.86 11.57
CA PHE A 49 7.50 11.40 10.23
C PHE A 49 8.80 11.58 9.44
N ASP A 50 9.88 12.02 10.09
CA ASP A 50 11.21 12.09 9.43
C ASP A 50 11.66 10.69 8.95
N VAL A 51 11.39 9.66 9.74
CA VAL A 51 11.73 8.27 9.39
C VAL A 51 10.89 7.77 8.22
N VAL A 52 9.60 8.08 8.20
CA VAL A 52 8.69 7.73 7.09
C VAL A 52 9.10 8.46 5.82
N VAL A 53 9.41 9.75 5.87
CA VAL A 53 9.87 10.52 4.71
C VAL A 53 11.14 9.92 4.12
N ARG A 54 12.11 9.57 4.98
CA ARG A 54 13.34 8.88 4.52
C ARG A 54 13.02 7.55 3.86
N HIS A 55 12.15 6.74 4.46
CA HIS A 55 11.75 5.47 3.87
C HIS A 55 11.14 5.67 2.48
N ILE A 56 10.19 6.59 2.32
CA ILE A 56 9.57 6.90 1.02
C ILE A 56 10.60 7.41 0.00
N ALA A 57 11.60 8.18 0.44
CA ALA A 57 12.68 8.62 -0.42
C ALA A 57 13.54 7.45 -0.92
N ASP A 58 13.87 6.49 -0.04
CA ASP A 58 14.60 5.27 -0.39
C ASP A 58 13.79 4.41 -1.38
N GLU A 59 12.49 4.27 -1.16
CA GLU A 59 11.56 3.58 -2.06
C GLU A 59 11.55 4.21 -3.47
N ARG A 60 11.44 5.53 -3.53
CA ARG A 60 11.50 6.29 -4.78
C ARG A 60 12.85 6.13 -5.47
N ALA A 61 13.95 6.14 -4.71
CA ALA A 61 15.31 5.94 -5.25
C ALA A 61 15.49 4.54 -5.84
N ALA A 62 14.84 3.53 -5.25
CA ALA A 62 14.74 2.17 -5.78
C ALA A 62 13.79 2.04 -6.98
N ARG A 63 13.22 3.15 -7.47
CA ARG A 63 12.21 3.21 -8.56
C ARG A 63 10.93 2.43 -8.24
N ARG A 64 10.60 2.24 -6.97
CA ARG A 64 9.31 1.69 -6.54
C ARG A 64 8.26 2.80 -6.51
N ARG A 65 7.02 2.46 -6.86
CA ARG A 65 5.88 3.37 -6.74
C ARG A 65 5.36 3.30 -5.31
N VAL A 66 5.17 4.47 -4.71
CA VAL A 66 4.67 4.58 -3.33
C VAL A 66 3.27 5.19 -3.36
N VAL A 67 2.34 4.53 -2.68
CA VAL A 67 0.99 5.05 -2.41
C VAL A 67 0.85 5.23 -0.91
N ILE A 68 0.62 6.47 -0.48
CA ILE A 68 0.30 6.82 0.89
C ILE A 68 -1.22 6.81 1.01
N ALA A 69 -1.74 5.97 1.90
CA ALA A 69 -3.16 5.75 2.09
C ALA A 69 -3.70 6.52 3.31
N GLY A 70 -4.81 7.22 3.13
CA GLY A 70 -5.61 7.82 4.19
C GLY A 70 -7.01 7.22 4.24
N TRP A 71 -7.63 7.19 5.42
CA TRP A 71 -8.95 6.57 5.61
C TRP A 71 -10.09 7.42 5.02
N THR A 72 -9.91 8.73 5.08
CA THR A 72 -10.83 9.76 4.56
C THR A 72 -10.03 10.88 3.89
N GLU A 73 -10.68 11.70 3.08
CA GLU A 73 -10.07 12.88 2.44
C GLU A 73 -9.38 13.78 3.49
N GLY A 74 -10.09 14.18 4.55
CA GLY A 74 -9.50 15.04 5.59
C GLY A 74 -8.36 14.40 6.37
N SER A 75 -8.32 13.07 6.49
CA SER A 75 -7.15 12.38 7.08
C SER A 75 -5.95 12.38 6.13
N LEU A 76 -6.20 12.20 4.83
CA LEU A 76 -5.19 12.18 3.79
C LEU A 76 -4.58 13.57 3.60
N ASP A 77 -5.40 14.62 3.59
CA ASP A 77 -4.96 16.01 3.47
C ASP A 77 -4.04 16.39 4.64
N ARG A 78 -4.45 16.07 5.87
CA ARG A 78 -3.59 16.31 7.05
C ARG A 78 -2.29 15.51 6.97
N LEU A 79 -2.34 14.25 6.55
CA LEU A 79 -1.14 13.43 6.39
C LEU A 79 -0.20 14.00 5.32
N GLY A 80 -0.74 14.42 4.18
CA GLY A 80 0.02 15.08 3.11
C GLY A 80 0.67 16.38 3.56
N GLN A 81 -0.03 17.20 4.34
CA GLN A 81 0.51 18.43 4.94
C GLN A 81 1.69 18.13 5.87
N ILE A 82 1.52 17.19 6.82
CA ILE A 82 2.59 16.80 7.76
C ILE A 82 3.81 16.29 6.98
N LEU A 83 3.62 15.41 6.00
CA LEU A 83 4.73 14.88 5.20
C LEU A 83 5.45 15.98 4.42
N ALA A 84 4.72 16.97 3.88
CA ALA A 84 5.30 18.11 3.19
C ALA A 84 6.09 19.04 4.13
N GLU A 85 5.61 19.26 5.36
CA GLU A 85 6.33 19.99 6.42
C GLU A 85 7.65 19.29 6.77
N HIS A 86 7.66 17.96 6.74
CA HIS A 86 8.83 17.10 6.87
C HIS A 86 9.62 16.93 5.56
N HIS A 87 9.43 17.84 4.59
CA HIS A 87 10.18 17.94 3.33
C HIS A 87 9.94 16.82 2.29
N LEU A 88 8.83 16.07 2.39
CA LEU A 88 8.43 15.14 1.33
C LEU A 88 7.68 15.88 0.21
N GLY A 89 8.40 16.23 -0.85
CA GLY A 89 7.83 16.81 -2.07
C GLY A 89 7.23 15.77 -3.04
N ASN A 90 6.76 16.26 -4.19
CA ASN A 90 6.26 15.44 -5.31
C ASN A 90 5.12 14.48 -4.92
N LEU A 91 4.22 14.93 -4.06
CA LEU A 91 2.99 14.22 -3.73
C LEU A 91 1.92 14.54 -4.76
N LYS A 92 1.20 13.52 -5.22
CA LYS A 92 0.09 13.67 -6.18
C LYS A 92 -1.14 12.96 -5.63
N GLN A 93 -2.25 13.66 -5.48
CA GLN A 93 -3.53 13.01 -5.19
C GLN A 93 -3.98 12.18 -6.38
N VAL A 94 -4.46 10.97 -6.11
CA VAL A 94 -4.99 10.03 -7.10
C VAL A 94 -6.27 9.39 -6.57
N GLU A 95 -7.23 9.17 -7.45
CA GLU A 95 -8.52 8.55 -7.13
C GLU A 95 -8.60 7.11 -7.64
N THR A 96 -7.74 6.75 -8.61
CA THR A 96 -7.77 5.44 -9.25
C THR A 96 -6.38 4.79 -9.33
N LEU A 97 -6.35 3.46 -9.43
CA LEU A 97 -5.12 2.72 -9.66
C LEU A 97 -4.43 3.14 -10.97
N ALA A 98 -5.21 3.41 -12.03
CA ALA A 98 -4.67 3.86 -13.31
C ALA A 98 -3.90 5.19 -13.20
N GLU A 99 -4.39 6.12 -12.39
CA GLU A 99 -3.67 7.37 -12.10
C GLU A 99 -2.39 7.14 -11.30
N ALA A 100 -2.40 6.19 -10.35
CA ALA A 100 -1.22 5.79 -9.59
C ALA A 100 -0.16 5.10 -10.47
N GLU A 101 -0.57 4.33 -11.48
CA GLU A 101 0.36 3.69 -12.44
C GLU A 101 1.07 4.71 -13.34
N GLN A 102 0.42 5.84 -13.61
CA GLN A 102 0.93 6.97 -14.40
C GLN A 102 1.80 7.96 -13.60
N LEU A 103 2.16 7.64 -12.35
CA LEU A 103 3.10 8.47 -11.60
C LEU A 103 4.46 8.53 -12.27
N GLU A 104 4.98 9.75 -12.37
CA GLU A 104 6.34 10.00 -12.84
C GLU A 104 7.37 9.52 -11.80
N PRO A 105 8.58 9.12 -12.24
CA PRO A 105 9.66 8.74 -11.33
C PRO A 105 9.90 9.81 -10.25
N GLY A 106 9.93 9.38 -8.99
CA GLY A 106 10.13 10.28 -7.85
C GLY A 106 8.85 10.94 -7.31
N GLN A 107 7.68 10.63 -7.86
CA GLN A 107 6.38 10.98 -7.26
C GLN A 107 5.92 9.91 -6.25
N ALA A 108 5.03 10.30 -5.34
CA ALA A 108 4.24 9.36 -4.53
C ALA A 108 2.78 9.77 -4.59
N ALA A 109 1.90 8.79 -4.60
CA ALA A 109 0.46 9.00 -4.58
C ALA A 109 -0.02 9.27 -3.16
N LEU A 110 -1.02 10.13 -3.05
CA LEU A 110 -1.92 10.26 -1.91
C LEU A 110 -3.28 9.72 -2.36
N ALA A 111 -3.80 8.69 -1.68
CA ALA A 111 -5.07 8.08 -2.03
C ALA A 111 -5.95 7.86 -0.80
N VAL A 112 -7.26 8.07 -0.96
CA VAL A 112 -8.23 7.63 0.05
C VAL A 112 -8.43 6.14 -0.14
N LEU A 113 -7.78 5.35 0.72
CA LEU A 113 -7.79 3.90 0.67
C LEU A 113 -7.78 3.39 2.12
N PRO A 114 -8.94 2.96 2.65
CA PRO A 114 -9.04 2.44 4.01
C PRO A 114 -8.25 1.14 4.17
N LEU A 115 -7.03 1.22 4.69
CA LEU A 115 -6.15 0.09 5.01
C LEU A 115 -5.71 0.16 6.46
N GLU A 116 -5.69 -0.98 7.12
CA GLU A 116 -5.18 -1.11 8.48
C GLU A 116 -3.65 -1.15 8.52
N SER A 117 -3.01 -1.64 7.45
CA SER A 117 -1.55 -1.77 7.36
C SER A 117 -1.10 -1.74 5.90
N GLY A 118 0.10 -1.19 5.67
CA GLY A 118 0.73 -1.19 4.34
C GLY A 118 1.29 -2.55 3.95
N PHE A 119 1.57 -2.70 2.65
CA PHE A 119 2.21 -3.86 2.04
C PHE A 119 3.13 -3.43 0.88
N GLU A 120 4.03 -4.32 0.47
CA GLU A 120 4.92 -4.14 -0.70
C GLU A 120 4.92 -5.38 -1.61
#